data_AF-H5X5D6-F1
#
_entry.id   AF-H5X5D6-F1
#
_cell.length_a   1.000
_cell.length_b   1.000
_cell.length_c   1.000
_cell.angle_alpha   90.00
_cell.angle_beta   90.00
_cell.angle_gamma   90.00
#
_symmetry.space_group_name_H-M   'P 1'
#
loop_
_entity.id
_entity.type
_entity.pdbx_description
1 polymer ?
#
loop_
_entity_poly.entity_id
_entity_poly.type
_entity_poly.pdbx_seq_one_letter_code
_entity_poly.pdbx_strand_id
1 'polypeptide(L)'
;MDIEAIVTEHTKRLSAADSLLPVPRPWDDSDGTRLTVAEATALATRSRVELASSAALWRPLAEYRLDVRLAGHSPGQALDSLLAAWQRLLEEDTAASDPDTAAVVTRPSRDSAGSAELLRHRFAPARVLAVRPADRLGGGPPAVPGVRIRAAEPADLDTALRLQLELRRYDAQFGLVPRRPGEEEALRAQTRDLLARDATQPALWIAEVYGKPLGLLHIQLPPDSDWISGHVAAERVGYLASLNVAEEARSTGVGSALTAHAHQVFDESGVEVVLLHHALANPRSTPFWYSHGYRPLWTSWYRLPAR
;
A
#
# COMPACT_ATOMS: atom_id res chain seq x y z
N MET A 1 -7.73 32.27 1.43
CA MET A 1 -9.00 31.57 1.71
C MET A 1 -8.96 31.06 3.13
N ASP A 2 -10.08 31.01 3.86
CA ASP A 2 -10.09 30.39 5.20
C ASP A 2 -9.97 28.87 5.10
N ILE A 3 -9.42 28.23 6.14
CA ILE A 3 -9.10 26.79 6.17
C ILE A 3 -10.35 25.94 5.96
N GLU A 4 -11.49 26.31 6.56
CA GLU A 4 -12.75 25.57 6.41
C GLU A 4 -13.22 25.53 4.94
N ALA A 5 -13.08 26.65 4.24
CA ALA A 5 -13.38 26.73 2.81
C ALA A 5 -12.42 25.86 1.98
N ILE A 6 -11.12 25.84 2.32
CA ILE A 6 -10.13 24.96 1.66
C ILE A 6 -10.49 23.49 1.86
N VAL A 7 -10.85 23.09 3.08
CA VAL A 7 -11.26 21.71 3.43
C VAL A 7 -12.51 21.31 2.64
N THR A 8 -13.50 22.19 2.57
CA THR A 8 -14.75 21.95 1.86
C THR A 8 -14.52 21.75 0.37
N GLU A 9 -13.73 22.63 -0.26
CA GLU A 9 -13.42 22.52 -1.69
C GLU A 9 -12.54 21.30 -1.99
N HIS A 10 -11.57 21.00 -1.13
CA HIS A 10 -10.76 19.79 -1.24
C HIS A 10 -11.63 18.52 -1.16
N THR A 11 -12.59 18.47 -0.23
CA THR A 11 -13.51 17.32 -0.09
C THR A 11 -14.34 17.12 -1.36
N LYS A 12 -14.91 18.20 -1.92
CA LYS A 12 -15.63 18.15 -3.21
C LYS A 12 -14.73 17.62 -4.34
N ARG A 13 -13.47 18.06 -4.38
CA ARG A 13 -12.47 17.59 -5.34
C ARG A 13 -12.21 16.09 -5.22
N LEU A 14 -12.05 15.57 -4.01
CA LEU A 14 -11.86 14.13 -3.78
C LEU A 14 -13.06 13.33 -4.26
N SER A 15 -14.28 13.72 -3.84
CA SER A 15 -15.51 13.03 -4.26
C SER A 15 -15.71 13.04 -5.77
N ALA A 16 -15.31 14.13 -6.46
CA ALA A 16 -15.36 14.20 -7.92
C ALA A 16 -14.30 13.34 -8.61
N ALA A 17 -13.14 13.13 -7.99
CA ALA A 17 -12.06 12.30 -8.54
C ALA A 17 -12.37 10.81 -8.44
N ASP A 18 -12.95 10.37 -7.32
CA ASP A 18 -13.33 8.98 -7.10
C ASP A 18 -14.32 8.81 -5.94
N SER A 19 -15.41 8.07 -6.14
CA SER A 19 -16.42 7.84 -5.11
C SER A 19 -15.95 6.94 -3.96
N LEU A 20 -14.85 6.20 -4.13
CA LEU A 20 -14.27 5.36 -3.07
C LEU A 20 -13.27 6.12 -2.20
N LEU A 21 -12.99 7.39 -2.48
CA LEU A 21 -12.14 8.20 -1.59
C LEU A 21 -12.94 8.58 -0.34
N PRO A 22 -12.38 8.36 0.87
CA PRO A 22 -12.99 8.77 2.11
C PRO A 22 -13.02 10.30 2.22
N VAL A 23 -13.97 10.80 3.01
CA VAL A 23 -13.94 12.20 3.45
C VAL A 23 -12.65 12.44 4.26
N PRO A 24 -11.89 13.51 3.99
CA PRO A 24 -10.69 13.84 4.76
C PRO A 24 -11.01 13.91 6.25
N ARG A 25 -10.23 13.20 7.07
CA ARG A 25 -10.34 13.32 8.52
C ARG A 25 -9.85 14.71 8.96
N PRO A 26 -10.46 15.31 10.00
CA PRO A 26 -9.88 16.46 10.67
C PRO A 26 -8.44 16.16 11.10
N TRP A 27 -7.58 17.17 11.06
CA TRP A 27 -6.22 17.04 11.57
C TRP A 27 -6.24 17.32 13.07
N ASP A 28 -5.44 16.56 13.81
CA ASP A 28 -5.04 16.98 15.15
C ASP A 28 -3.80 17.88 15.01
N ASP A 29 -3.88 19.08 15.59
CA ASP A 29 -2.78 20.05 15.53
C ASP A 29 -1.60 19.67 16.43
N SER A 30 -1.75 18.69 17.32
CA SER A 30 -0.61 18.12 18.06
C SER A 30 0.27 17.20 17.22
N ASP A 31 -0.21 16.72 16.06
CA ASP A 31 0.43 15.64 15.32
C ASP A 31 1.53 16.10 14.35
N GLY A 32 1.67 17.42 14.14
CA GLY A 32 2.67 17.95 13.22
C GLY A 32 2.63 19.46 13.03
N THR A 33 3.37 19.92 12.02
CA THR A 33 3.48 21.34 11.69
C THR A 33 2.51 21.69 10.57
N ARG A 34 1.57 22.59 10.85
CA ARG A 34 0.62 23.09 9.85
C ARG A 34 1.30 24.12 8.94
N LEU A 35 1.15 23.94 7.63
CA LEU A 35 1.58 24.86 6.58
C LEU A 35 0.34 25.45 5.89
N THR A 36 0.35 26.75 5.63
CA THR A 36 -0.78 27.42 4.95
C THR A 36 -0.27 28.38 3.88
N VAL A 37 -0.89 28.32 2.70
CA VAL A 37 -0.71 29.22 1.56
C VAL A 37 -2.10 29.67 1.06
N ALA A 38 -2.17 30.58 0.08
CA ALA A 38 -3.41 31.27 -0.27
C ALA A 38 -4.65 30.36 -0.54
N GLU A 39 -4.44 29.23 -1.21
CA GLU A 39 -5.48 28.26 -1.64
C GLU A 39 -5.16 26.82 -1.21
N ALA A 40 -4.28 26.62 -0.23
CA ALA A 40 -3.99 25.29 0.27
C ALA A 40 -3.47 25.31 1.71
N THR A 41 -3.70 24.20 2.39
CA THR A 41 -3.12 23.93 3.71
C THR A 41 -2.59 22.51 3.74
N ALA A 42 -1.59 22.26 4.57
CA ALA A 42 -1.02 20.93 4.76
C ALA A 42 -0.65 20.69 6.22
N LEU A 43 -0.64 19.42 6.62
CA LEU A 43 -0.04 18.98 7.88
C LEU A 43 1.22 18.17 7.55
N ALA A 44 2.37 18.68 7.99
CA ALA A 44 3.65 17.99 7.91
C ALA A 44 3.86 17.16 9.18
N THR A 45 3.89 15.84 9.05
CA THR A 45 4.09 14.92 10.18
C THR A 45 5.34 14.08 9.98
N ARG A 46 5.84 13.52 11.08
CA ARG A 46 6.97 12.58 11.07
C ARG A 46 6.58 11.32 11.82
N SER A 47 6.78 10.18 11.18
CA SER A 47 6.62 8.87 11.82
C SER A 47 7.94 8.12 11.81
N ARG A 48 8.19 7.35 12.87
CA ARG A 48 9.32 6.42 12.98
C ARG A 48 8.80 5.02 13.29
N VAL A 49 9.49 4.01 12.81
CA VAL A 49 9.23 2.61 13.13
C VAL A 49 10.49 1.97 13.69
N GLU A 50 10.32 1.09 14.67
CA GLU A 50 11.43 0.33 15.23
C GLU A 50 11.96 -0.67 14.21
N LEU A 51 13.28 -0.86 14.17
CA LEU A 51 13.96 -1.74 13.22
C LEU A 51 13.43 -3.19 13.27
N ALA A 52 13.12 -3.67 14.47
CA ALA A 52 12.60 -5.02 14.68
C ALA A 52 11.10 -5.18 14.36
N SER A 53 10.39 -4.09 14.04
CA SER A 53 8.96 -4.14 13.75
C SER A 53 8.67 -4.72 12.36
N SER A 54 7.50 -5.34 12.20
CA SER A 54 7.03 -5.79 10.88
C SER A 54 6.87 -4.63 9.89
N ALA A 55 6.56 -3.42 10.37
CA ALA A 55 6.44 -2.24 9.53
C ALA A 55 7.78 -1.87 8.88
N ALA A 56 8.91 -2.04 9.58
CA ALA A 56 10.23 -1.77 9.03
C ALA A 56 10.47 -2.60 7.76
N LEU A 57 9.95 -3.82 7.66
CA LEU A 57 10.08 -4.63 6.44
C LEU A 57 9.55 -3.91 5.18
N TRP A 58 8.57 -3.02 5.30
CA TRP A 58 7.81 -2.50 4.14
C TRP A 58 7.96 -1.00 3.88
N ARG A 59 8.76 -0.29 4.68
CA ARG A 59 8.98 1.16 4.51
C ARG A 59 10.32 1.62 5.12
N PRO A 60 10.78 2.83 4.80
CA PRO A 60 11.90 3.47 5.48
C PRO A 60 11.64 3.61 6.99
N LEU A 61 12.72 3.66 7.80
CA LEU A 61 12.60 3.74 9.27
C LEU A 61 11.97 5.05 9.73
N ALA A 62 12.14 6.14 8.97
CA ALA A 62 11.38 7.36 9.18
C ALA A 62 10.75 7.86 7.88
N GLU A 63 9.49 8.28 7.97
CA GLU A 63 8.84 9.02 6.89
C GLU A 63 8.37 10.37 7.39
N TYR A 64 8.71 11.39 6.60
CA TYR A 64 8.14 12.73 6.68
C TYR A 64 6.98 12.76 5.70
N ARG A 65 5.77 12.97 6.19
CA ARG A 65 4.56 12.93 5.37
C ARG A 65 3.97 14.33 5.28
N LEU A 66 3.52 14.70 4.08
CA LEU A 66 2.76 15.91 3.86
C LEU A 66 1.35 15.52 3.44
N ASP A 67 0.40 15.68 4.35
CA ASP A 67 -1.03 15.56 4.04
C ASP A 67 -1.54 16.92 3.57
N VAL A 68 -2.11 16.99 2.37
CA VAL A 68 -2.41 18.25 1.68
C VAL A 68 -3.89 18.40 1.42
N ARG A 69 -4.40 19.60 1.66
CA ARG A 69 -5.75 20.03 1.25
C ARG A 69 -5.60 21.18 0.27
N LEU A 70 -6.08 20.96 -0.95
CA LEU A 70 -5.97 21.87 -2.07
C LEU A 70 -7.34 22.40 -2.48
N ALA A 71 -7.39 23.69 -2.74
CA ALA A 71 -8.57 24.44 -3.16
C ALA A 71 -8.24 25.30 -4.39
N GLY A 72 -9.23 26.04 -4.88
CA GLY A 72 -9.09 26.97 -5.99
C GLY A 72 -8.92 26.33 -7.37
N HIS A 73 -8.73 27.20 -8.37
CA HIS A 73 -8.67 26.82 -9.79
C HIS A 73 -7.28 26.36 -10.24
N SER A 74 -6.25 26.63 -9.44
CA SER A 74 -4.84 26.31 -9.74
C SER A 74 -4.20 25.42 -8.65
N PRO A 75 -4.76 24.23 -8.36
CA PRO A 75 -4.30 23.34 -7.28
C PRO A 75 -2.83 22.93 -7.42
N GLY A 76 -2.29 22.86 -8.64
CA GLY A 76 -0.87 22.62 -8.87
C GLY A 76 0.02 23.73 -8.27
N GLN A 77 -0.30 25.00 -8.52
CA GLN A 77 0.46 26.13 -7.98
C GLN A 77 0.36 26.20 -6.44
N ALA A 78 -0.81 25.88 -5.90
CA ALA A 78 -1.00 25.81 -4.46
C ALA A 78 -0.17 24.67 -3.83
N LEU A 79 -0.11 23.50 -4.48
CA LEU A 79 0.76 22.40 -4.08
C LEU A 79 2.25 22.77 -4.18
N ASP A 80 2.68 23.42 -5.27
CA ASP A 80 4.07 23.89 -5.45
C ASP A 80 4.51 24.79 -4.28
N SER A 81 3.65 25.72 -3.89
CA SER A 81 3.90 26.63 -2.77
C SER A 81 4.01 25.88 -1.43
N LEU A 82 3.16 24.86 -1.21
CA LEU A 82 3.26 24.00 -0.02
C LEU A 82 4.54 23.16 -0.01
N LEU A 83 4.93 22.59 -1.15
CA LEU A 83 6.15 21.80 -1.27
C LEU A 83 7.39 22.66 -1.01
N ALA A 84 7.43 23.89 -1.52
CA ALA A 84 8.50 24.85 -1.22
C ALA A 84 8.55 25.26 0.26
N ALA A 85 7.39 25.41 0.92
CA ALA A 85 7.34 25.66 2.36
C ALA A 85 7.82 24.45 3.17
N TRP A 86 7.40 23.24 2.79
CA TRP A 86 7.79 22.01 3.46
C TRP A 86 9.28 21.68 3.28
N GLN A 87 9.84 21.97 2.10
CA GLN A 87 11.28 21.82 1.83
C GLN A 87 12.12 22.58 2.86
N ARG A 88 11.73 23.81 3.21
CA ARG A 88 12.44 24.61 4.23
C ARG A 88 12.41 23.95 5.60
N LEU A 89 11.28 23.36 6.00
CA LEU A 89 11.19 22.60 7.25
C LEU A 89 12.08 21.35 7.24
N LEU A 90 12.17 20.65 6.11
CA LEU A 90 13.04 19.47 5.98
C LEU A 90 14.53 19.83 5.99
N GLU A 91 14.89 21.03 5.53
CA GLU A 91 16.28 21.51 5.55
C GLU A 91 16.77 21.83 6.97
N GLU A 92 15.85 22.15 7.90
CA GLU A 92 16.13 22.39 9.32
C GLU A 92 16.36 21.09 10.11
N ASP A 93 15.81 19.94 9.66
CA ASP A 93 16.00 18.64 10.30
C ASP A 93 17.18 17.87 9.68
N THR A 94 18.31 17.82 10.39
CA THR A 94 19.50 17.10 9.94
C THR A 94 19.27 15.59 9.76
N ALA A 95 18.30 14.99 10.44
CA ALA A 95 17.96 13.59 10.26
C ALA A 95 17.17 13.32 8.97
N ALA A 96 16.74 14.35 8.23
CA ALA A 96 16.08 14.19 6.94
C ALA A 96 17.02 13.78 5.80
N SER A 97 18.34 13.88 6.00
CA SER A 97 19.34 13.38 5.03
C SER A 97 19.76 11.93 5.24
N ASP A 98 19.24 11.25 6.27
CA ASP A 98 19.56 9.84 6.53
C ASP A 98 19.01 8.96 5.38
N PRO A 99 19.81 8.03 4.82
CA PRO A 99 19.40 7.16 3.71
C PRO A 99 18.14 6.33 3.96
N ASP A 100 17.83 6.01 5.21
CA ASP A 100 16.65 5.23 5.60
C ASP A 100 15.46 6.13 5.97
N THR A 101 15.33 7.24 5.23
CA THR A 101 14.24 8.19 5.37
C THR A 101 13.59 8.51 4.03
N ALA A 102 12.32 8.90 4.09
CA ALA A 102 11.61 9.39 2.91
C ALA A 102 10.77 10.62 3.22
N ALA A 103 10.65 11.51 2.25
CA ALA A 103 9.55 12.45 2.16
C ALA A 103 8.46 11.81 1.30
N VAL A 104 7.22 11.84 1.79
CA VAL A 104 6.09 11.16 1.15
C VAL A 104 4.89 12.10 1.02
N VAL A 105 4.37 12.23 -0.20
CA VAL A 105 3.09 12.88 -0.48
C VAL A 105 2.16 11.85 -1.08
N THR A 106 1.05 11.53 -0.42
CA THR A 106 0.05 10.61 -0.97
C THR A 106 -1.07 11.43 -1.61
N ARG A 107 -1.39 11.11 -2.87
CA ARG A 107 -2.39 11.83 -3.66
C ARG A 107 -3.41 10.85 -4.21
N PRO A 108 -4.68 11.24 -4.33
CA PRO A 108 -5.66 10.43 -5.06
C PRO A 108 -5.16 10.21 -6.49
N SER A 109 -5.15 8.96 -6.96
CA SER A 109 -4.52 8.63 -8.24
C SER A 109 -5.19 9.28 -9.44
N ARG A 110 -6.48 9.63 -9.32
CA ARG A 110 -7.26 10.34 -10.35
C ARG A 110 -7.21 11.86 -10.22
N ASP A 111 -6.66 12.39 -9.13
CA ASP A 111 -6.40 13.83 -8.97
C ASP A 111 -4.99 14.18 -9.49
N SER A 112 -4.88 14.31 -10.81
CA SER A 112 -3.60 14.48 -11.53
C SER A 112 -3.01 15.89 -11.45
N ALA A 113 -3.77 16.89 -11.00
CA ALA A 113 -3.22 18.24 -10.87
C ALA A 113 -2.18 18.27 -9.74
N GLY A 114 -1.03 18.89 -9.99
CA GLY A 114 0.11 18.89 -9.07
C GLY A 114 1.19 17.85 -9.38
N SER A 115 0.96 16.91 -10.32
CA SER A 115 1.96 15.88 -10.63
C SER A 115 3.25 16.44 -11.22
N ALA A 116 3.17 17.48 -12.06
CA ALA A 116 4.36 18.13 -12.61
C ALA A 116 5.16 18.84 -11.51
N GLU A 117 4.46 19.47 -10.55
CA GLU A 117 5.05 20.15 -9.41
C GLU A 117 5.78 19.16 -8.49
N LEU A 118 5.15 18.01 -8.19
CA LEU A 118 5.81 16.93 -7.44
C LEU A 118 7.14 16.51 -8.11
N LEU A 119 7.16 16.34 -9.44
CA LEU A 119 8.38 16.02 -10.17
C LEU A 119 9.44 17.13 -10.09
N ARG A 120 9.05 18.42 -10.19
CA ARG A 120 9.98 19.55 -10.02
C ARG A 120 10.61 19.57 -8.62
N HIS A 121 9.86 19.14 -7.61
CA HIS A 121 10.33 18.96 -6.23
C HIS A 121 11.02 17.61 -5.98
N ARG A 122 11.31 16.85 -7.05
CA ARG A 122 12.04 15.57 -7.06
C ARG A 122 11.30 14.40 -6.40
N PHE A 123 9.97 14.47 -6.33
CA PHE A 123 9.16 13.33 -5.94
C PHE A 123 8.87 12.45 -7.15
N ALA A 124 9.12 11.15 -7.02
CA ALA A 124 8.73 10.16 -8.02
C ALA A 124 7.49 9.38 -7.56
N PRO A 125 6.54 9.06 -8.45
CA PRO A 125 5.42 8.19 -8.09
C PRO A 125 5.96 6.77 -7.94
N ALA A 126 5.86 6.19 -6.74
CA ALA A 126 6.61 4.98 -6.43
C ALA A 126 5.72 3.83 -5.92
N ARG A 127 4.69 4.12 -5.11
CA ARG A 127 3.77 3.13 -4.55
C ARG A 127 2.33 3.45 -4.90
N VAL A 128 1.55 2.42 -5.19
CA VAL A 128 0.11 2.53 -5.39
C VAL A 128 -0.60 1.73 -4.31
N LEU A 129 -1.62 2.33 -3.70
CA LEU A 129 -2.67 1.61 -3.01
C LEU A 129 -3.81 1.41 -4.01
N ALA A 130 -3.95 0.17 -4.47
CA ALA A 130 -4.95 -0.21 -5.46
C ALA A 130 -6.20 -0.74 -4.76
N VAL A 131 -7.35 -0.53 -5.39
CA VAL A 131 -8.67 -0.93 -4.88
C VAL A 131 -9.37 -1.83 -5.89
N ARG A 132 -10.04 -2.86 -5.37
CA ARG A 132 -11.01 -3.69 -6.10
C ARG A 132 -12.30 -3.76 -5.28
N PRO A 133 -13.42 -3.20 -5.75
CA PRO A 133 -14.74 -3.47 -5.18
C PRO A 133 -15.07 -4.97 -5.26
N ALA A 134 -15.84 -5.47 -4.29
CA ALA A 134 -16.34 -6.83 -4.31
C ALA A 134 -17.14 -7.11 -5.59
N ASP A 135 -16.99 -8.32 -6.13
CA ASP A 135 -17.74 -8.78 -7.29
C ASP A 135 -18.45 -10.08 -6.92
N ARG A 136 -19.59 -9.93 -6.27
CA ARG A 136 -20.38 -11.03 -5.70
C ARG A 136 -21.09 -11.88 -6.76
N LEU A 137 -20.97 -11.51 -8.03
CA LEU A 137 -21.58 -12.23 -9.16
C LEU A 137 -20.55 -13.03 -9.96
N GLY A 138 -19.28 -13.02 -9.56
CA GLY A 138 -18.24 -13.82 -10.18
C GLY A 138 -18.44 -15.31 -9.94
N GLY A 139 -18.27 -16.12 -11.00
CA GLY A 139 -18.06 -17.57 -10.82
C GLY A 139 -16.76 -17.82 -10.05
N GLY A 140 -16.69 -18.96 -9.34
CA GLY A 140 -15.47 -19.39 -8.66
C GLY A 140 -14.25 -19.45 -9.59
N PRO A 141 -13.03 -19.51 -9.03
CA PRO A 141 -11.79 -19.48 -9.81
C PRO A 141 -11.81 -20.57 -10.89
N PRO A 142 -11.50 -20.26 -12.16
CA PRO A 142 -11.36 -21.30 -13.17
C PRO A 142 -10.24 -22.25 -12.75
N ALA A 143 -10.47 -23.55 -12.92
CA ALA A 143 -9.48 -24.56 -12.58
C ALA A 143 -8.23 -24.35 -13.46
N VAL A 144 -7.07 -24.22 -12.80
CA VAL A 144 -5.77 -24.22 -13.48
C VAL A 144 -5.20 -25.63 -13.37
N PRO A 145 -4.92 -26.32 -14.50
CA PRO A 145 -4.42 -27.69 -14.47
C PRO A 145 -3.17 -27.84 -13.59
N GLY A 146 -3.17 -28.86 -12.73
CA GLY A 146 -2.05 -29.16 -11.84
C GLY A 146 -1.89 -28.22 -10.64
N VAL A 147 -2.75 -27.21 -10.48
CA VAL A 147 -2.72 -26.28 -9.34
C VAL A 147 -3.75 -26.70 -8.29
N ARG A 148 -3.27 -26.91 -7.07
CA ARG A 148 -4.11 -27.08 -5.87
C ARG A 148 -3.81 -25.97 -4.89
N ILE A 149 -4.85 -25.29 -4.41
CA ILE A 149 -4.72 -24.25 -3.37
C ILE A 149 -5.25 -24.84 -2.07
N ARG A 150 -4.49 -24.67 -0.98
CA ARG A 150 -4.86 -25.11 0.36
C ARG A 150 -4.41 -24.10 1.41
N ALA A 151 -5.03 -24.15 2.59
CA ALA A 151 -4.54 -23.42 3.75
C ALA A 151 -3.10 -23.84 4.07
N ALA A 152 -2.28 -22.87 4.48
CA ALA A 152 -0.96 -23.14 5.00
C ALA A 152 -1.07 -23.71 6.42
N GLU A 153 -0.24 -24.70 6.74
CA GLU A 153 -0.18 -25.36 8.03
C GLU A 153 1.11 -24.96 8.77
N PRO A 154 1.22 -25.19 10.09
CA PRO A 154 2.45 -24.90 10.84
C PRO A 154 3.71 -25.55 10.24
N ALA A 155 3.56 -26.71 9.58
CA ALA A 155 4.64 -27.40 8.87
C ALA A 155 5.14 -26.66 7.61
N ASP A 156 4.36 -25.72 7.06
CA ASP A 156 4.74 -24.95 5.87
C ASP A 156 5.63 -23.73 6.21
N LEU A 157 6.03 -23.52 7.47
CA LEU A 157 6.81 -22.34 7.89
C LEU A 157 8.03 -22.07 6.99
N ASP A 158 8.85 -23.08 6.73
CA ASP A 158 10.06 -22.91 5.92
C ASP A 158 9.73 -22.62 4.45
N THR A 159 8.64 -23.21 3.94
CA THR A 159 8.13 -22.97 2.58
C THR A 159 7.61 -21.54 2.43
N ALA A 160 6.78 -21.08 3.37
CA ALA A 160 6.23 -19.74 3.37
C ALA A 160 7.35 -18.69 3.50
N LEU A 161 8.30 -18.91 4.42
CA LEU A 161 9.46 -18.03 4.62
C LEU A 161 10.29 -17.92 3.34
N ARG A 162 10.60 -19.04 2.68
CA ARG A 162 11.34 -19.04 1.41
C ARG A 162 10.63 -18.19 0.34
N LEU A 163 9.32 -18.38 0.16
CA LEU A 163 8.53 -17.65 -0.84
C LEU A 163 8.42 -16.16 -0.50
N GLN A 164 8.27 -15.79 0.76
CA GLN A 164 8.26 -14.39 1.18
C GLN A 164 9.63 -13.73 1.00
N LEU A 165 10.73 -14.41 1.33
CA LEU A 165 12.09 -13.90 1.10
C LEU A 165 12.38 -13.72 -0.39
N GLU A 166 11.86 -14.60 -1.25
CA GLU A 166 11.90 -14.42 -2.70
C GLU A 166 11.16 -13.16 -3.16
N LEU A 167 9.92 -12.96 -2.69
CA LEU A 167 9.17 -11.73 -2.97
C LEU A 167 9.94 -10.49 -2.54
N ARG A 168 10.47 -10.49 -1.31
CA ARG A 168 11.26 -9.36 -0.79
C ARG A 168 12.51 -9.07 -1.60
N ARG A 169 13.22 -10.11 -2.06
CA ARG A 169 14.39 -9.94 -2.95
C ARG A 169 13.99 -9.30 -4.27
N TYR A 170 12.82 -9.63 -4.80
CA TYR A 170 12.31 -9.03 -6.02
C TYR A 170 11.88 -7.57 -5.79
N ASP A 171 11.09 -7.30 -4.75
CA ASP A 171 10.56 -5.96 -4.47
C ASP A 171 11.62 -4.94 -4.05
N ALA A 172 12.72 -5.39 -3.43
CA ALA A 172 13.84 -4.51 -3.06
C ALA A 172 14.45 -3.78 -4.25
N GLN A 173 14.31 -4.30 -5.47
CA GLN A 173 14.80 -3.68 -6.70
C GLN A 173 14.11 -2.33 -7.03
N PHE A 174 12.93 -2.08 -6.46
CA PHE A 174 12.15 -0.86 -6.70
C PHE A 174 12.37 0.23 -5.64
N GLY A 175 13.32 0.04 -4.71
CA GLY A 175 13.81 1.09 -3.81
C GLY A 175 12.92 1.44 -2.61
N LEU A 176 11.72 0.87 -2.50
CA LEU A 176 10.77 1.18 -1.40
C LEU A 176 10.72 0.12 -0.29
N VAL A 177 11.37 -1.02 -0.50
CA VAL A 177 11.38 -2.17 0.41
C VAL A 177 12.83 -2.48 0.75
N PRO A 178 13.47 -1.67 1.62
CA PRO A 178 14.88 -1.85 1.97
C PRO A 178 15.11 -3.21 2.64
N ARG A 179 16.22 -3.84 2.27
CA ARG A 179 16.74 -5.06 2.92
C ARG A 179 17.54 -4.64 4.15
N ARG A 180 17.33 -5.31 5.27
CA ARG A 180 18.00 -4.99 6.54
C ARG A 180 18.49 -6.24 7.26
N PRO A 181 19.54 -6.15 8.09
CA PRO A 181 19.92 -7.24 9.00
C PRO A 181 18.73 -7.65 9.87
N GLY A 182 18.57 -8.96 10.12
CA GLY A 182 17.51 -9.48 10.98
C GLY A 182 16.14 -9.67 10.29
N GLU A 183 16.01 -9.35 8.99
CA GLU A 183 14.72 -9.44 8.31
C GLU A 183 14.19 -10.88 8.18
N GLU A 184 15.08 -11.87 8.09
CA GLU A 184 14.68 -13.28 7.99
C GLU A 184 14.12 -13.77 9.32
N GLU A 185 14.77 -13.45 10.43
CA GLU A 185 14.31 -13.77 11.78
C GLU A 185 12.97 -13.10 12.08
N ALA A 186 12.83 -11.82 11.74
CA ALA A 186 11.58 -11.08 11.89
C ALA A 186 10.43 -11.68 11.06
N LEU A 187 10.72 -12.03 9.80
CA LEU A 187 9.75 -12.65 8.90
C LEU A 187 9.37 -14.07 9.33
N ARG A 188 10.34 -14.84 9.85
CA ARG A 188 10.09 -16.17 10.42
C ARG A 188 9.22 -16.09 11.66
N ALA A 189 9.45 -15.12 12.53
CA ALA A 189 8.60 -14.87 13.70
C ALA A 189 7.17 -14.50 13.29
N GLN A 190 7.02 -13.51 12.41
CA GLN A 190 5.71 -13.10 11.90
C GLN A 190 4.94 -14.25 11.23
N THR A 191 5.62 -15.06 10.42
CA THR A 191 4.99 -16.17 9.69
C THR A 191 4.61 -17.30 10.63
N ARG A 192 5.42 -17.61 11.64
CA ARG A 192 5.05 -18.57 12.68
C ARG A 192 3.79 -18.13 13.42
N ASP A 193 3.72 -16.84 13.79
CA ASP A 193 2.55 -16.30 14.48
C ASP A 193 1.30 -16.40 13.60
N LEU A 194 1.41 -16.08 12.31
CA LEU A 194 0.29 -16.21 11.35
C LEU A 194 -0.19 -17.67 11.20
N LEU A 195 0.74 -18.64 11.16
CA LEU A 195 0.40 -20.07 11.05
C LEU A 195 -0.15 -20.67 12.34
N ALA A 196 0.15 -20.06 13.49
CA ALA A 196 -0.33 -20.50 14.80
C ALA A 196 -1.68 -19.88 15.20
N ARG A 197 -2.18 -18.88 14.45
CA ARG A 197 -3.46 -18.23 14.73
C ARG A 197 -4.62 -19.20 14.53
N ASP A 198 -5.43 -19.34 15.57
CA ASP A 198 -6.75 -19.97 15.47
C ASP A 198 -7.73 -18.91 14.93
N ALA A 199 -7.98 -18.96 13.62
CA ALA A 199 -8.84 -18.03 12.92
C ALA A 199 -9.87 -18.79 12.08
N THR A 200 -11.09 -18.25 11.99
CA THR A 200 -12.17 -18.83 11.17
C THR A 200 -11.77 -18.96 9.70
N GLN A 201 -10.92 -18.05 9.22
CA GLN A 201 -10.36 -18.09 7.86
C GLN A 201 -8.83 -18.04 7.93
N PRO A 202 -8.12 -18.94 7.23
CA PRO A 202 -6.67 -18.91 7.14
C PRO A 202 -6.16 -17.61 6.53
N ALA A 203 -5.15 -17.00 7.16
CA ALA A 203 -4.47 -15.82 6.62
C ALA A 203 -3.49 -16.19 5.48
N LEU A 204 -2.94 -17.42 5.51
CA LEU A 204 -1.93 -17.91 4.58
C LEU A 204 -2.43 -19.10 3.78
N TRP A 205 -2.18 -19.07 2.48
CA TRP A 205 -2.55 -20.13 1.54
C TRP A 205 -1.37 -20.50 0.66
N ILE A 206 -1.23 -21.80 0.37
CA ILE A 206 -0.20 -22.38 -0.49
C ILE A 206 -0.83 -22.85 -1.79
N ALA A 207 -0.22 -22.48 -2.92
CA ALA A 207 -0.47 -23.12 -4.20
C ALA A 207 0.57 -24.21 -4.46
N GLU A 208 0.09 -25.44 -4.58
CA GLU A 208 0.85 -26.60 -5.00
C GLU A 208 0.71 -26.78 -6.52
N VAL A 209 1.82 -26.84 -7.22
CA VAL A 209 1.89 -27.09 -8.67
C VAL A 209 2.48 -28.48 -8.86
N TYR A 210 1.67 -29.44 -9.33
CA TYR A 210 2.03 -30.86 -9.40
C TYR A 210 2.65 -31.38 -8.09
N GLY A 211 2.06 -30.98 -6.95
CA GLY A 211 2.50 -31.37 -5.60
C GLY A 211 3.66 -30.56 -5.02
N LYS A 212 4.23 -29.59 -5.75
CA LYS A 212 5.30 -28.71 -5.24
C LYS A 212 4.72 -27.38 -4.75
N PRO A 213 5.00 -26.93 -3.52
CA PRO A 213 4.44 -25.68 -3.00
C PRO A 213 5.22 -24.46 -3.54
N LEU A 214 4.68 -23.88 -4.63
CA LEU A 214 5.35 -22.85 -5.43
C LEU A 214 4.63 -21.51 -5.45
N GLY A 215 3.48 -21.39 -4.81
CA GLY A 215 2.82 -20.10 -4.61
C GLY A 215 2.41 -19.88 -3.16
N LEU A 216 2.42 -18.62 -2.76
CA LEU A 216 1.99 -18.15 -1.44
C LEU A 216 1.03 -16.98 -1.63
N LEU A 217 -0.04 -16.99 -0.86
CA LEU A 217 -0.98 -15.89 -0.71
C LEU A 217 -1.12 -15.56 0.77
N HIS A 218 -1.06 -14.27 1.09
CA HIS A 218 -1.34 -13.73 2.42
C HIS A 218 -2.45 -12.68 2.31
N ILE A 219 -3.54 -12.90 3.03
CA ILE A 219 -4.68 -11.99 3.12
C ILE A 219 -4.92 -11.58 4.57
N GLN A 220 -5.61 -10.45 4.75
CA GLN A 220 -6.13 -9.98 6.02
C GLN A 220 -7.61 -9.65 5.86
N LEU A 221 -8.43 -10.21 6.73
CA LEU A 221 -9.85 -9.89 6.87
C LEU A 221 -10.04 -8.99 8.10
N PRO A 222 -11.15 -8.22 8.20
CA PRO A 222 -11.46 -7.53 9.43
C PRO A 222 -11.52 -8.51 10.62
N PRO A 223 -10.96 -8.17 11.79
CA PRO A 223 -10.39 -6.86 12.15
C PRO A 223 -8.90 -6.68 11.79
N ASP A 224 -8.20 -7.72 11.33
CA ASP A 224 -6.76 -7.66 11.01
C ASP A 224 -6.41 -6.64 9.91
N SER A 225 -7.37 -6.28 9.06
CA SER A 225 -7.23 -5.27 7.99
C SER A 225 -7.70 -3.86 8.40
N ASP A 226 -8.18 -3.63 9.63
CA ASP A 226 -8.79 -2.35 10.02
C ASP A 226 -7.82 -1.17 9.95
N TRP A 227 -6.51 -1.45 10.07
CA TRP A 227 -5.45 -0.44 9.96
C TRP A 227 -5.42 0.30 8.61
N ILE A 228 -5.93 -0.31 7.52
CA ILE A 228 -5.97 0.33 6.19
C ILE A 228 -7.33 0.96 5.86
N SER A 229 -8.37 0.66 6.64
CA SER A 229 -9.78 1.07 6.37
C SER A 229 -9.95 2.57 6.12
N GLY A 230 -9.16 3.42 6.80
CA GLY A 230 -9.21 4.89 6.64
C GLY A 230 -8.82 5.43 5.27
N HIS A 231 -8.35 4.59 4.34
CA HIS A 231 -7.99 5.00 2.97
C HIS A 231 -9.11 4.79 1.95
N VAL A 232 -10.26 4.26 2.35
CA VAL A 232 -11.37 3.96 1.41
C VAL A 232 -12.71 4.25 2.07
N ALA A 233 -13.68 4.73 1.29
CA ALA A 233 -15.06 4.92 1.73
C ALA A 233 -15.83 3.59 1.69
N ALA A 234 -15.48 2.65 2.57
CA ALA A 234 -16.13 1.35 2.73
C ALA A 234 -16.02 0.88 4.19
N GLU A 235 -17.01 0.11 4.65
CA GLU A 235 -17.06 -0.34 6.04
C GLU A 235 -16.24 -1.61 6.26
N ARG A 236 -16.34 -2.56 5.32
CA ARG A 236 -15.68 -3.86 5.43
C ARG A 236 -14.57 -3.99 4.40
N VAL A 237 -13.34 -3.74 4.84
CA VAL A 237 -12.17 -3.68 3.97
C VAL A 237 -11.31 -4.94 4.15
N GLY A 238 -11.05 -5.66 3.07
CA GLY A 238 -10.05 -6.72 3.03
C GLY A 238 -8.71 -6.19 2.53
N TYR A 239 -7.60 -6.82 2.94
CA TYR A 239 -6.28 -6.45 2.46
C TYR A 239 -5.53 -7.67 1.92
N LEU A 240 -5.14 -7.62 0.64
CA LEU A 240 -4.25 -8.62 0.05
C LEU A 240 -2.81 -8.18 0.35
N ALA A 241 -2.23 -8.79 1.38
CA ALA A 241 -0.96 -8.37 1.95
C ALA A 241 0.24 -8.76 1.10
N SER A 242 0.24 -9.97 0.54
CA SER A 242 1.25 -10.39 -0.42
C SER A 242 0.77 -11.57 -1.25
N LEU A 243 1.27 -11.65 -2.48
CA LEU A 243 1.15 -12.82 -3.34
C LEU A 243 2.50 -13.03 -4.01
N ASN A 244 3.04 -14.25 -3.89
CA ASN A 244 4.27 -14.61 -4.57
C ASN A 244 4.09 -15.94 -5.30
N VAL A 245 4.70 -16.02 -6.48
CA VAL A 245 4.88 -17.26 -7.22
C VAL A 245 6.37 -17.44 -7.44
N ALA A 246 6.88 -18.60 -7.02
CA ALA A 246 8.27 -18.99 -7.21
C ALA A 246 8.66 -18.83 -8.68
N GLU A 247 9.88 -18.36 -8.91
CA GLU A 247 10.38 -18.05 -10.25
C GLU A 247 10.14 -19.16 -11.28
N GLU A 248 10.36 -20.41 -10.88
CA GLU A 248 10.16 -21.61 -11.71
C GLU A 248 8.70 -21.88 -12.13
N ALA A 249 7.72 -21.26 -11.46
CA ALA A 249 6.29 -21.40 -11.75
C ALA A 249 5.65 -20.10 -12.26
N ARG A 250 6.42 -19.04 -12.58
CA ARG A 250 5.85 -17.79 -13.10
C ARG A 250 5.28 -17.99 -14.50
N SER A 251 4.29 -17.16 -14.86
CA SER A 251 3.62 -17.19 -16.16
C SER A 251 2.88 -18.52 -16.47
N THR A 252 2.52 -19.30 -15.44
CA THR A 252 1.79 -20.57 -15.57
C THR A 252 0.30 -20.48 -15.19
N GLY A 253 -0.16 -19.30 -14.79
CA GLY A 253 -1.53 -19.09 -14.28
C GLY A 253 -1.69 -19.27 -12.76
N VAL A 254 -0.67 -19.73 -12.03
CA VAL A 254 -0.71 -19.88 -10.56
C VAL A 254 -1.07 -18.59 -9.83
N GLY A 255 -0.50 -17.46 -10.26
CA GLY A 255 -0.81 -16.16 -9.65
C GLY A 255 -2.29 -15.81 -9.80
N SER A 256 -2.85 -16.00 -11.00
CA SER A 256 -4.27 -15.77 -11.28
C SER A 256 -5.18 -16.70 -10.49
N ALA A 257 -4.79 -17.97 -10.30
CA ALA A 257 -5.52 -18.91 -9.46
C ALA A 257 -5.54 -18.46 -7.98
N LEU A 258 -4.39 -18.05 -7.43
CA LEU A 258 -4.29 -17.51 -6.07
C LEU A 258 -5.11 -16.23 -5.91
N THR A 259 -5.08 -15.32 -6.88
CA THR A 259 -5.87 -14.08 -6.84
C THR A 259 -7.37 -14.37 -6.86
N ALA A 260 -7.83 -15.25 -7.75
CA ALA A 260 -9.24 -15.60 -7.81
C ALA A 260 -9.71 -16.34 -6.54
N HIS A 261 -8.85 -17.18 -5.95
CA HIS A 261 -9.10 -17.77 -4.64
C HIS A 261 -9.19 -16.70 -3.53
N ALA A 262 -8.27 -15.73 -3.50
CA ALA A 262 -8.31 -14.62 -2.54
C ALA A 262 -9.63 -13.83 -2.65
N HIS A 263 -10.06 -13.52 -3.87
CA HIS A 263 -11.31 -12.81 -4.14
C HIS A 263 -12.51 -13.60 -3.62
N GLN A 264 -12.57 -14.91 -3.86
CA GLN A 264 -13.61 -15.77 -3.31
C GLN A 264 -13.64 -15.72 -1.77
N VAL A 265 -12.49 -15.84 -1.10
CA VAL A 265 -12.42 -15.76 0.37
C VAL A 265 -12.92 -14.40 0.89
N PHE A 266 -12.56 -13.30 0.21
CA PHE A 266 -13.05 -11.97 0.55
C PHE A 266 -14.57 -11.84 0.37
N ASP A 267 -15.10 -12.31 -0.77
CA ASP A 267 -16.52 -12.24 -1.10
C ASP A 267 -17.35 -13.10 -0.13
N GLU A 268 -16.92 -14.32 0.19
CA GLU A 268 -17.54 -15.21 1.19
C GLU A 268 -17.48 -14.63 2.61
N SER A 269 -16.44 -13.86 2.92
CA SER A 269 -16.31 -13.16 4.19
C SER A 269 -17.11 -11.85 4.23
N GLY A 270 -17.78 -11.46 3.15
CA GLY A 270 -18.59 -10.25 3.06
C GLY A 270 -17.78 -8.95 3.06
N VAL A 271 -16.53 -8.99 2.59
CA VAL A 271 -15.74 -7.79 2.32
C VAL A 271 -16.39 -6.99 1.18
N GLU A 272 -16.35 -5.66 1.28
CA GLU A 272 -16.91 -4.73 0.28
C GLU A 272 -15.86 -4.25 -0.72
N VAL A 273 -14.63 -4.06 -0.24
CA VAL A 273 -13.50 -3.62 -1.05
C VAL A 273 -12.23 -4.32 -0.59
N VAL A 274 -11.40 -4.72 -1.56
CA VAL A 274 -10.08 -5.26 -1.30
C VAL A 274 -9.04 -4.21 -1.68
N LEU A 275 -8.13 -3.93 -0.75
CA LEU A 275 -6.99 -3.07 -0.96
C LEU A 275 -5.71 -3.90 -1.10
N LEU A 276 -4.75 -3.39 -1.87
CA LEU A 276 -3.37 -3.90 -1.86
C LEU A 276 -2.39 -2.80 -2.22
N HIS A 277 -1.15 -2.96 -1.75
CA HIS A 277 -0.04 -2.13 -2.22
C HIS A 277 0.74 -2.84 -3.31
N HIS A 278 1.19 -2.08 -4.32
CA HIS A 278 2.23 -2.53 -5.24
C HIS A 278 3.19 -1.39 -5.56
N ALA A 279 4.44 -1.72 -5.89
CA ALA A 279 5.36 -0.77 -6.49
C ALA A 279 4.89 -0.42 -7.90
N LEU A 280 4.79 0.87 -8.22
CA LEU A 280 4.28 1.33 -9.52
C LEU A 280 5.20 0.88 -10.66
N ALA A 281 6.51 0.96 -10.44
CA ALA A 281 7.53 0.58 -11.41
C ALA A 281 7.68 -0.95 -11.60
N ASN A 282 6.98 -1.78 -10.81
CA ASN A 282 7.08 -3.23 -10.94
C ASN A 282 6.36 -3.70 -12.21
N PRO A 283 7.09 -4.15 -13.25
CA PRO A 283 6.52 -4.44 -14.57
C PRO A 283 5.68 -5.72 -14.59
N ARG A 284 5.73 -6.52 -13.52
CA ARG A 284 4.91 -7.73 -13.37
C ARG A 284 3.66 -7.44 -12.54
N SER A 285 3.84 -6.84 -11.36
CA SER A 285 2.74 -6.61 -10.42
C SER A 285 1.74 -5.58 -10.95
N THR A 286 2.19 -4.46 -11.52
CA THR A 286 1.30 -3.40 -12.00
C THR A 286 0.28 -3.90 -13.05
N PRO A 287 0.71 -4.49 -14.19
CA PRO A 287 -0.26 -5.01 -15.16
C PRO A 287 -1.07 -6.20 -14.62
N PHE A 288 -0.47 -7.06 -13.80
CA PHE A 288 -1.15 -8.22 -13.21
C PHE A 288 -2.34 -7.80 -12.33
N TRP A 289 -2.14 -6.87 -11.39
CA TRP A 289 -3.23 -6.43 -10.53
C TRP A 289 -4.34 -5.73 -11.32
N TYR A 290 -3.97 -4.92 -12.33
CA TYR A 290 -4.96 -4.24 -13.16
C TYR A 290 -5.77 -5.21 -14.02
N SER A 291 -5.17 -6.31 -14.50
CA SER A 291 -5.94 -7.36 -15.18
C SER A 291 -6.85 -8.17 -14.25
N HIS A 292 -6.65 -8.08 -12.93
CA HIS A 292 -7.46 -8.73 -11.89
C HIS A 292 -8.48 -7.79 -11.23
N GLY A 293 -8.85 -6.70 -11.92
CA GLY A 293 -9.93 -5.80 -11.50
C GLY A 293 -9.52 -4.75 -10.47
N TYR A 294 -8.23 -4.67 -10.11
CA TYR A 294 -7.73 -3.57 -9.30
C TYR A 294 -7.51 -2.34 -10.16
N ARG A 295 -7.68 -1.17 -9.54
CA ARG A 295 -7.30 0.12 -10.12
C ARG A 295 -6.63 0.98 -9.06
N PRO A 296 -5.77 1.93 -9.44
CA PRO A 296 -5.12 2.81 -8.47
C PRO A 296 -6.17 3.71 -7.78
N LEU A 297 -6.16 3.74 -6.45
CA LEU A 297 -6.97 4.67 -5.64
C LEU A 297 -6.10 5.80 -5.11
N TRP A 298 -4.94 5.45 -4.54
CA TRP A 298 -3.94 6.40 -4.08
C TRP A 298 -2.57 6.11 -4.70
N THR A 299 -1.84 7.18 -5.00
CA THR A 299 -0.44 7.13 -5.41
C THR A 299 0.38 7.86 -4.36
N SER A 300 1.33 7.16 -3.76
CA SER A 300 2.33 7.75 -2.86
C SER A 300 3.57 8.12 -3.68
N TRP A 301 3.88 9.41 -3.63
CA TRP A 301 5.03 10.03 -4.27
C TRP A 301 6.15 10.13 -3.25
N TYR A 302 7.32 9.64 -3.61
CA TYR A 302 8.47 9.50 -2.71
C TYR A 302 9.64 10.36 -3.19
N ARG A 303 10.33 10.96 -2.22
CA ARG A 303 11.70 11.46 -2.37
C ARG A 303 12.57 10.79 -1.31
N LEU A 304 13.70 10.23 -1.75
CA LEU A 304 14.61 9.41 -0.96
C LEU A 304 16.06 9.93 -1.15
N PRO A 305 16.80 10.28 -0.07
CA PRO A 305 16.32 10.47 1.29
C PRO A 305 15.29 11.61 1.39
N ALA A 306 14.78 11.93 2.58
CA ALA A 306 13.72 12.93 2.71
C ALA A 306 14.12 14.34 2.23
N ARG A 307 15.41 14.70 2.30
CA ARG A 307 15.97 15.98 1.85
C ARG A 307 16.62 15.91 0.46
#